data_AF-A0A945EXQ6-F1
#
_entry.id   AF-A0A945EXQ6-F1
#
_cell.length_a   1.000
_cell.length_b   1.000
_cell.length_c   1.000
_cell.angle_alpha   90.00
_cell.angle_beta   90.00
_cell.angle_gamma   90.00
#
_symmetry.space_group_name_H-M   'P 1'
#
loop_
_entity.id
_entity.type
_entity.pdbx_description
1 polymer ?
#
loop_
_entity_poly.entity_id
_entity_poly.type
_entity_poly.pdbx_seq_one_letter_code
_entity_poly.pdbx_strand_id
1 'polypeptide(L)' 'YRRQDAAGTPFCITIDHDTLEDNSVTIRHRDTMDQKRVAISDLKEIIQKEVAIKTWLQKM' A
#
# COMPACT_ATOMS: atom_id res chain seq x y z
N TYR A 1 1.03 13.65 2.42
CA TYR A 1 0.54 13.42 1.06
C TYR A 1 1.41 14.03 -0.04
N ARG A 2 1.44 15.35 -0.32
CA ARG A 2 2.30 15.90 -1.40
C ARG A 2 3.81 15.58 -1.29
N ARG A 3 4.33 15.40 -0.07
CA ARG A 3 5.73 14.98 0.17
C ARG A 3 5.98 13.48 -0.08
N GLN A 4 4.96 12.63 -0.02
CA GLN A 4 5.08 11.18 -0.22
C GLN A 4 4.93 10.80 -1.69
N ASP A 5 4.08 11.50 -2.46
CA ASP A 5 4.03 11.32 -3.92
C ASP A 5 5.36 11.73 -4.59
N ALA A 6 6.01 12.78 -4.08
CA ALA A 6 7.31 13.26 -4.55
C ALA A 6 8.49 12.33 -4.19
N ALA A 7 8.33 11.44 -3.21
CA ALA A 7 9.35 10.48 -2.81
C ALA A 7 9.38 9.23 -3.71
N GLY A 8 8.46 9.12 -4.68
CA GLY A 8 8.46 8.02 -5.65
C GLY A 8 7.89 6.70 -5.13
N THR A 9 7.35 6.65 -3.91
CA THR A 9 6.70 5.45 -3.38
C THR A 9 5.42 5.12 -4.16
N PRO A 10 5.32 3.95 -4.80
CA PRO A 10 4.14 3.58 -5.60
C PRO A 10 2.87 3.33 -4.76
N PHE A 11 3.03 3.09 -3.46
CA PHE A 11 1.94 2.83 -2.52
C PHE A 11 2.06 3.75 -1.29
N CYS A 12 0.93 4.25 -0.81
CA CYS A 12 0.83 4.97 0.45
C CYS A 12 -0.01 4.13 1.43
N ILE A 13 0.52 3.82 2.61
CA ILE A 13 -0.22 3.10 3.66
C ILE A 13 -0.56 4.09 4.75
N THR A 14 -1.85 4.16 5.10
CA THR A 14 -2.36 4.96 6.20
C THR A 14 -2.68 4.05 7.37
N ILE A 15 -2.06 4.35 8.51
CA ILE A 15 -2.30 3.70 9.79
C ILE A 15 -2.99 4.76 10.65
N ASP A 16 -4.22 4.50 11.05
CA ASP A 16 -5.02 5.33 11.96
C ASP A 16 -5.06 4.73 13.37
N HIS A 17 -5.73 5.39 14.31
CA HIS A 17 -5.93 4.85 15.66
C HIS A 17 -6.85 3.63 15.68
N ASP A 18 -7.79 3.54 14.74
CA ASP A 18 -8.72 2.42 14.59
C ASP A 18 -7.99 1.13 14.16
N THR A 19 -6.81 1.26 13.55
CA THR A 19 -5.94 0.14 13.20
C THR A 19 -5.56 -0.70 14.43
N LEU A 20 -5.44 -0.07 15.61
CA LEU A 20 -5.04 -0.77 16.84
C LEU A 20 -6.15 -1.68 17.39
N GLU A 21 -7.41 -1.34 17.10
CA GLU A 21 -8.58 -2.10 17.54
C GLU A 21 -9.05 -3.10 16.47
N ASP A 22 -9.00 -2.72 15.20
CA ASP A 22 -9.60 -3.46 14.07
C ASP A 22 -8.55 -4.19 13.19
N ASN A 23 -7.26 -4.08 13.53
CA ASN A 23 -6.12 -4.71 12.83
C ASN A 23 -6.16 -4.53 11.30
N SER A 24 -6.67 -3.40 10.82
CA SER A 24 -6.85 -3.10 9.41
C SER A 24 -6.23 -1.75 9.05
N VAL A 25 -5.58 -1.68 7.90
CA VAL A 25 -4.91 -0.48 7.39
C VAL A 25 -5.49 -0.08 6.05
N THR A 26 -5.37 1.20 5.70
CA THR A 26 -5.81 1.69 4.40
C THR A 26 -4.62 1.84 3.46
N ILE A 27 -4.62 1.07 2.37
CA ILE A 27 -3.65 1.21 1.28
C ILE A 27 -4.24 2.14 0.23
N ARG A 28 -3.45 3.11 -0.21
CA ARG A 28 -3.74 3.98 -1.33
C ARG A 28 -2.75 3.76 -2.46
N HIS A 29 -3.28 3.46 -3.64
CA HIS A 29 -2.50 3.31 -4.86
C HIS A 29 -2.24 4.68 -5.47
N ARG A 30 -0.98 5.01 -5.74
CA ARG A 30 -0.64 6.28 -6.38
C ARG A 30 -1.14 6.33 -7.83
N ASP A 31 -0.95 5.24 -8.56
CA ASP A 31 -1.17 5.21 -10.00
C ASP A 31 -2.66 5.20 -10.37
N THR A 32 -3.52 4.52 -9.60
CA THR A 32 -4.98 4.49 -9.83
C THR A 32 -5.77 5.43 -8.95
N MET A 33 -5.13 6.05 -7.94
CA MET A 33 -5.77 6.83 -6.88
C MET A 33 -6.76 6.05 -6.00
N ASP A 34 -6.85 4.73 -6.14
CA ASP A 34 -7.75 3.89 -5.34
C ASP A 34 -7.31 3.77 -3.88
N GLN A 35 -8.31 3.66 -2.99
CA GLN A 35 -8.13 3.43 -1.57
C GLN A 35 -8.82 2.13 -1.18
N LYS A 36 -8.10 1.22 -0.53
CA LYS A 36 -8.62 -0.06 -0.08
C LYS A 36 -8.21 -0.32 1.36
N ARG A 37 -9.18 -0.66 2.21
CA ARG A 37 -8.93 -1.14 3.58
C ARG A 37 -8.64 -2.63 3.53
N VAL A 38 -7.52 -3.05 4.11
CA VAL A 38 -7.08 -4.45 4.15
C VAL A 38 -6.63 -4.81 5.56
N ALA A 39 -6.74 -6.08 5.93
CA ALA A 39 -6.20 -6.57 7.18
C ALA A 39 -4.67 -6.47 7.18
N ILE A 40 -4.07 -6.22 8.34
CA ILE A 40 -2.61 -6.18 8.51
C ILE A 40 -1.97 -7.54 8.16
N SER A 41 -2.70 -8.64 8.38
CA SER A 41 -2.27 -9.98 7.98
C SER A 41 -1.97 -10.06 6.48
N ASP A 42 -2.85 -9.47 5.67
CA ASP A 42 -2.82 -9.55 4.21
C ASP A 42 -1.89 -8.47 3.62
N LEU A 43 -1.67 -7.39 4.36
CA LEU A 43 -0.81 -6.27 3.98
C LEU A 43 0.58 -6.74 3.54
N LYS A 44 1.20 -7.66 4.31
CA LYS A 44 2.55 -8.15 4.02
C LYS A 44 2.62 -8.85 2.67
N GLU A 45 1.63 -9.69 2.37
CA GLU A 45 1.57 -10.43 1.11
C GLU A 45 1.28 -9.49 -0.07
N ILE A 46 0.36 -8.53 0.11
CA ILE A 46 0.03 -7.52 -0.91
C ILE A 46 1.26 -6.69 -1.25
N ILE A 47 1.96 -6.13 -0.25
CA ILE A 47 3.17 -5.33 -0.47
C ILE A 47 4.25 -6.19 -1.15
N GLN A 48 4.45 -7.43 -0.69
CA GLN A 48 5.48 -8.29 -1.26
C GLN A 48 5.20 -8.62 -2.72
N LYS A 49 3.93 -8.84 -3.10
CA LYS A 49 3.52 -9.07 -4.50
C LYS A 49 3.73 -7.84 -5.37
N GLU A 50 3.36 -6.66 -4.86
CA GLU A 50 3.40 -5.40 -5.60
C GLU A 50 4.81 -4.79 -5.70
N VAL A 51 5.67 -4.99 -4.69
CA VAL A 51 7.05 -4.49 -4.65
C VAL A 51 8.05 -5.53 -5.17
N ALA A 52 7.67 -6.81 -5.28
CA ALA A 52 8.55 -7.82 -5.86
C ALA A 52 9.02 -7.40 -7.26
N ILE A 53 10.34 -7.26 -7.38
CA ILE A 53 11.03 -6.93 -8.64
C ILE A 53 10.60 -7.88 -9.76
N LYS A 54 10.31 -9.15 -9.45
CA LYS A 54 9.79 -10.14 -10.41
C LYS A 54 8.44 -9.72 -11.02
N THR A 55 7.49 -9.25 -10.20
CA THR A 55 6.18 -8.76 -10.66
C THR A 55 6.31 -7.43 -11.39
N TRP A 56 7.20 -6.56 -10.90
CA TRP A 56 7.43 -5.23 -11.47
C TRP A 56 8.08 -5.31 -12.86
N LEU A 57 9.07 -6.19 -13.03
CA LEU A 57 9.72 -6.48 -14.32
C LEU A 57 8.79 -7.18 -15.32
N GLN A 58 7.79 -7.93 -14.87
CA GLN A 58 6.78 -8.52 -15.76
C GLN A 58 5.77 -7.51 -16.31
N LYS A 59 5.66 -6.32 -15.69
CA LYS A 59 4.80 -5.22 -16.13
C LYS A 59 5.49 -4.23 -17.07
N MET A 60 6.82 -4.32 -17.24
CA MET A 60 7.58 -3.60 -18.27
C MET A 60 7.53 -4.33 -19.60
#